data_AF-A0A7S1GWM6-F1
#
_entry.id   AF-A0A7S1GWM6-F1
#
_cell.length_a   1.000
_cell.length_b   1.000
_cell.length_c   1.000
_cell.angle_alpha   90.00
_cell.angle_beta   90.00
_cell.angle_gamma   90.00
#
_symmetry.space_group_name_H-M   'P 1'
#
loop_
_entity.id
_entity.type
_entity.pdbx_description
1 polymer ?
#
loop_
_entity_poly.entity_id
_entity_poly.type
_entity_poly.pdbx_seq_one_letter_code
_entity_poly.pdbx_strand_id
1 'polypeptide(L)'
;GTPALKPAPRHDPFGSPFMNGTVKGESFFVPMTCIIGGEEQAGLGWNMLMECLGAGRGVSLPAGAIAASKMAVLAVGGYARIRKQFKVPIASMQGVQEKLAVIGINTFGMMAAQNMFNSFLEAGETPSCLSAVMKHMCTERGRISINEGMDVMGGAAICNGPNNFMAGGYGSIPVSITVEGANVLTRSLIIFGQGLTRSHPHLLGLIEAIQDGDNLEGFNKELTNIIKHAFTNLGRSITRGLGAQVTFRGGDLLAYHETHMSRMAANFAFCADCGMTMGGGLKTAEFISGRYADVLSNLYFGYAVMWYYKNNRNVPGIDAMFDATMTQIRYDVQEALFGIFGNFPIPGFGRLMQLPCFPRGREFARPTDKQRAAVAELVSTPNPVRDFLTENTFVSKDPTDRVAMIVKAAPMCFEADQILAKCRKEGRRSPTPEEQAKIDAAEAMREEIIQVDSFPKLMGNEHNTAWMKPDWGVDAQPKVTIEKAEGKQQSSSA
;
A
#
# COMPACT_ATOMS: atom_id res chain seq x y z
N GLY A 1 -38.05 8.66 0.23
CA GLY A 1 -38.23 9.83 -0.65
C GLY A 1 -39.18 9.52 -1.78
N THR A 2 -38.87 8.52 -2.61
CA THR A 2 -39.66 8.17 -3.80
C THR A 2 -40.35 6.82 -3.60
N PRO A 3 -41.68 6.76 -3.33
CA PRO A 3 -42.39 5.50 -3.03
C PRO A 3 -42.27 4.41 -4.10
N ALA A 4 -42.02 4.82 -5.35
CA ALA A 4 -41.82 3.92 -6.47
C ALA A 4 -40.43 3.23 -6.49
N LEU A 5 -39.45 3.74 -5.73
CA LEU A 5 -38.14 3.10 -5.55
C LEU A 5 -38.20 2.15 -4.35
N LYS A 6 -38.03 0.85 -4.61
CA LYS A 6 -38.02 -0.20 -3.59
C LYS A 6 -36.60 -0.73 -3.40
N PRO A 7 -36.09 -0.79 -2.15
CA PRO A 7 -34.85 -1.51 -1.88
C PRO A 7 -35.07 -3.01 -2.13
N ALA A 8 -34.13 -3.64 -2.81
CA ALA A 8 -34.13 -5.08 -3.08
C ALA A 8 -33.31 -5.84 -2.01
N PRO A 9 -33.19 -7.18 -2.12
CA PRO A 9 -32.30 -7.95 -1.25
C PRO A 9 -30.88 -7.37 -1.22
N ARG A 10 -30.29 -7.38 -0.03
CA ARG A 10 -28.94 -6.88 0.22
C ARG A 10 -27.91 -7.96 -0.09
N HIS A 11 -26.73 -7.55 -0.51
CA HIS A 11 -25.56 -8.40 -0.63
C HIS A 11 -24.68 -8.22 0.61
N ASP A 12 -24.00 -9.29 1.03
CA ASP A 12 -23.03 -9.25 2.12
C ASP A 12 -21.60 -9.16 1.55
N PRO A 13 -20.96 -7.97 1.60
CA PRO A 13 -19.60 -7.76 1.12
C PRO A 13 -18.59 -8.16 2.21
N PHE A 14 -18.47 -9.47 2.48
CA PHE A 14 -17.53 -10.03 3.45
C PHE A 14 -17.71 -9.50 4.88
N GLY A 15 -18.95 -9.28 5.33
CA GLY A 15 -19.25 -8.77 6.67
C GLY A 15 -18.86 -7.30 6.88
N SER A 16 -18.38 -6.61 5.84
CA SER A 16 -18.12 -5.18 5.90
C SER A 16 -19.44 -4.42 6.10
N PRO A 17 -19.48 -3.36 6.93
CA PRO A 17 -20.66 -2.50 7.08
C PRO A 17 -20.89 -1.59 5.85
N PHE A 18 -20.79 -2.17 4.66
CA PHE A 18 -20.99 -1.52 3.37
C PHE A 18 -22.38 -1.91 2.84
N MET A 19 -23.31 -0.96 2.83
CA MET A 19 -24.68 -1.20 2.39
C MET A 19 -24.73 -1.48 0.89
N ASN A 20 -24.73 -2.77 0.53
CA ASN A 20 -24.78 -3.22 -0.85
C ASN A 20 -26.15 -3.85 -1.17
N GLY A 21 -26.72 -3.49 -2.32
CA GLY A 21 -27.99 -4.05 -2.79
C GLY A 21 -28.52 -3.28 -3.99
N THR A 22 -29.49 -3.88 -4.67
CA THR A 22 -30.12 -3.21 -5.82
C THR A 22 -31.25 -2.29 -5.35
N VAL A 23 -31.45 -1.20 -6.09
CA VAL A 23 -32.64 -0.34 -5.99
C VAL A 23 -33.46 -0.56 -7.25
N LYS A 24 -34.74 -0.90 -7.10
CA LYS A 24 -35.64 -1.15 -8.23
C LYS A 24 -36.73 -0.09 -8.26
N GLY A 25 -37.01 0.43 -9.45
CA GLY A 25 -38.12 1.32 -9.70
C GLY A 25 -38.76 0.99 -11.03
N GLU A 26 -40.07 1.12 -11.09
CA GLU A 26 -40.85 0.94 -12.32
C GLU A 26 -41.71 2.18 -12.54
N SER A 27 -41.69 2.71 -13.76
CA SER A 27 -42.58 3.78 -14.24
C SER A 27 -42.79 4.93 -13.25
N PHE A 28 -41.70 5.54 -12.79
CA PHE A 28 -41.73 6.69 -11.88
C PHE A 28 -41.29 7.97 -12.56
N PHE A 29 -41.92 9.08 -12.17
CA PHE A 29 -41.58 10.40 -12.68
C PHE A 29 -40.30 10.93 -12.02
N VAL A 30 -39.33 11.33 -12.84
CA VAL A 30 -38.15 12.09 -12.41
C VAL A 30 -38.30 13.50 -12.99
N PRO A 31 -38.54 14.53 -12.16
CA PRO A 31 -38.60 15.91 -12.64
C PRO A 31 -37.29 16.34 -13.33
N MET A 32 -37.36 17.19 -14.35
CA MET A 32 -36.14 17.76 -14.99
C MET A 32 -35.26 18.53 -14.00
N THR A 33 -35.86 19.07 -12.93
CA THR A 33 -35.13 19.72 -11.83
C THR A 33 -34.23 18.76 -11.04
N CYS A 34 -34.35 17.45 -11.23
CA CYS A 34 -33.47 16.44 -10.64
C CYS A 34 -32.21 16.17 -11.48
N ILE A 35 -32.12 16.71 -12.70
CA ILE A 35 -30.87 16.65 -13.47
C ILE A 35 -29.82 17.48 -12.74
N ILE A 36 -28.69 16.84 -12.42
CA ILE A 36 -27.57 17.48 -11.72
C ILE A 36 -27.03 18.60 -12.62
N GLY A 37 -27.03 19.84 -12.10
CA GLY A 37 -26.65 21.02 -12.89
C GLY A 37 -27.76 21.59 -13.79
N GLY A 38 -28.98 21.04 -13.74
CA GLY A 38 -30.15 21.55 -14.44
C GLY A 38 -30.42 20.91 -15.79
N GLU A 39 -31.53 21.30 -16.43
CA GLU A 39 -32.04 20.70 -17.67
C GLU A 39 -31.05 20.84 -18.85
N GLU A 40 -30.28 21.92 -18.91
CA GLU A 40 -29.25 22.14 -19.94
C GLU A 40 -28.14 21.08 -19.94
N GLN A 41 -27.97 20.36 -18.83
CA GLN A 41 -26.98 19.30 -18.70
C GLN A 41 -27.51 17.92 -19.14
N ALA A 42 -28.73 17.86 -19.70
CA ALA A 42 -29.29 16.64 -20.25
C ALA A 42 -28.36 16.05 -21.34
N GLY A 43 -28.03 14.76 -21.21
CA GLY A 43 -27.12 14.06 -22.12
C GLY A 43 -25.65 14.07 -21.69
N LEU A 44 -25.26 14.85 -20.67
CA LEU A 44 -23.88 14.95 -20.17
C LEU A 44 -23.58 14.02 -18.98
N GLY A 45 -24.44 13.03 -18.73
CA GLY A 45 -24.32 12.13 -17.57
C GLY A 45 -23.00 11.36 -17.48
N TRP A 46 -22.33 11.10 -18.61
CA TRP A 46 -21.00 10.48 -18.61
C TRP A 46 -19.93 11.39 -18.00
N ASN A 47 -19.96 12.70 -18.32
CA ASN A 47 -19.01 13.66 -17.77
C ASN A 47 -19.21 13.80 -16.26
N MET A 48 -20.48 13.92 -15.83
CA MET A 48 -20.84 13.95 -14.41
C MET A 48 -20.34 12.71 -13.66
N LEU A 49 -20.57 11.51 -14.23
CA LEU A 49 -20.09 10.25 -13.66
C LEU A 49 -18.56 10.26 -13.50
N MET A 50 -17.84 10.71 -14.52
CA MET A 50 -16.37 10.76 -14.49
C MET A 50 -15.82 11.75 -13.48
N GLU A 51 -16.47 12.90 -13.30
CA GLU A 51 -16.11 13.86 -12.26
C GLU A 51 -16.36 13.30 -10.85
N CYS A 52 -17.52 12.69 -10.61
CA CYS A 52 -17.82 12.05 -9.33
C CYS A 52 -16.85 10.90 -8.99
N LEU A 53 -16.51 10.06 -9.98
CA LEU A 53 -15.48 9.02 -9.84
C LEU A 53 -14.12 9.61 -9.44
N GLY A 54 -13.79 10.81 -9.92
CA GLY A 54 -12.55 11.51 -9.59
C GLY A 54 -12.40 11.75 -8.09
N ALA A 55 -13.47 12.18 -7.41
CA ALA A 55 -13.46 12.43 -5.97
C ALA A 55 -13.30 11.13 -5.16
N GLY A 56 -14.05 10.08 -5.52
CA GLY A 56 -13.96 8.76 -4.87
C GLY A 56 -12.56 8.13 -4.98
N ARG A 57 -11.97 8.21 -6.18
CA ARG A 57 -10.62 7.71 -6.48
C ARG A 57 -9.50 8.53 -5.85
N GLY A 58 -9.59 9.86 -5.94
CA GLY A 58 -8.53 10.76 -5.54
C GLY A 58 -8.47 11.03 -4.03
N VAL A 59 -9.61 10.93 -3.34
CA VAL A 59 -9.73 11.38 -1.94
C VAL A 59 -10.21 10.25 -1.02
N SER A 60 -11.42 9.73 -1.23
CA SER A 60 -12.10 8.87 -0.24
C SER A 60 -11.43 7.52 -0.02
N LEU A 61 -11.21 6.74 -1.09
CA LEU A 61 -10.55 5.43 -0.97
C LEU A 61 -9.09 5.52 -0.52
N PRO A 62 -8.27 6.47 -1.04
CA PRO A 62 -6.94 6.71 -0.51
C PRO A 62 -6.93 7.06 0.97
N ALA A 63 -7.85 7.91 1.43
CA ALA A 63 -7.95 8.28 2.84
C ALA A 63 -8.22 7.07 3.73
N GLY A 64 -9.12 6.17 3.33
CA GLY A 64 -9.38 4.91 4.05
C GLY A 64 -8.14 4.01 4.14
N ALA A 65 -7.41 3.85 3.03
CA ALA A 65 -6.18 3.06 3.01
C ALA A 65 -5.07 3.65 3.89
N ILE A 66 -4.92 4.99 3.87
CA ILE A 66 -3.97 5.71 4.74
C ILE A 66 -4.36 5.55 6.20
N ALA A 67 -5.64 5.70 6.55
CA ALA A 67 -6.11 5.51 7.91
C ALA A 67 -5.81 4.09 8.44
N ALA A 68 -6.02 3.06 7.61
CA ALA A 68 -5.67 1.69 7.99
C ALA A 68 -4.17 1.51 8.21
N SER A 69 -3.32 2.06 7.34
CA SER A 69 -1.86 2.00 7.53
C SER A 69 -1.37 2.82 8.73
N LYS A 70 -1.97 3.99 9.02
CA LYS A 70 -1.70 4.75 10.24
C LYS A 70 -2.07 3.97 11.49
N MET A 71 -3.21 3.28 11.48
CA MET A 71 -3.62 2.39 12.57
C MET A 71 -2.61 1.24 12.76
N ALA A 72 -2.08 0.69 11.67
CA ALA A 72 -1.01 -0.31 11.75
C ALA A 72 0.28 0.27 12.39
N VAL A 73 0.72 1.47 12.01
CA VAL A 73 1.87 2.14 12.67
C VAL A 73 1.60 2.32 14.16
N LEU A 74 0.42 2.81 14.52
CA LEU A 74 0.05 3.11 15.90
C LEU A 74 -0.04 1.83 16.75
N ALA A 75 -0.95 0.93 16.40
CA ALA A 75 -1.36 -0.18 17.22
C ALA A 75 -0.48 -1.42 16.99
N VAL A 76 -0.12 -1.78 15.75
CA VAL A 76 0.79 -2.91 15.51
C VAL A 76 2.21 -2.57 15.94
N GLY A 77 2.68 -1.35 15.64
CA GLY A 77 3.99 -0.87 16.13
C GLY A 77 4.08 -0.88 17.66
N GLY A 78 3.01 -0.43 18.34
CA GLY A 78 2.90 -0.50 19.80
C GLY A 78 2.84 -1.94 20.32
N TYR A 79 2.00 -2.79 19.73
CA TYR A 79 1.88 -4.21 20.08
C TYR A 79 3.23 -4.93 19.97
N ALA A 80 4.00 -4.68 18.90
CA ALA A 80 5.31 -5.27 18.70
C ALA A 80 6.31 -4.90 19.81
N ARG A 81 6.18 -3.70 20.39
CA ARG A 81 6.99 -3.27 21.53
C ARG A 81 6.56 -3.91 22.85
N ILE A 82 5.26 -4.09 23.04
CA ILE A 82 4.66 -4.65 24.25
C ILE A 82 4.89 -6.17 24.32
N ARG A 83 4.59 -6.89 23.23
CA ARG A 83 4.68 -8.35 23.17
C ARG A 83 6.14 -8.81 23.30
N LYS A 84 6.40 -9.69 24.27
CA LYS A 84 7.68 -10.38 24.45
C LYS A 84 7.61 -11.82 23.94
N GLN A 85 8.68 -12.25 23.29
CA GLN A 85 8.93 -13.66 22.99
C GLN A 85 10.44 -13.89 23.10
N PHE A 86 10.88 -15.06 23.56
CA PHE A 86 12.30 -15.32 23.83
C PHE A 86 12.97 -14.25 24.73
N LYS A 87 12.21 -13.71 25.70
CA LYS A 87 12.65 -12.68 26.67
C LYS A 87 13.05 -11.32 26.06
N VAL A 88 12.67 -11.05 24.81
CA VAL A 88 12.86 -9.75 24.14
C VAL A 88 11.55 -9.27 23.52
N PRO A 89 11.34 -7.95 23.39
CA PRO A 89 10.24 -7.42 22.58
C PRO A 89 10.31 -7.97 21.16
N ILE A 90 9.18 -8.35 20.58
CA ILE A 90 9.18 -8.87 19.20
C ILE A 90 9.61 -7.79 18.19
N ALA A 91 9.44 -6.50 18.51
CA ALA A 91 9.98 -5.36 17.74
C ALA A 91 11.51 -5.39 17.56
N SER A 92 12.25 -6.10 18.43
CA SER A 92 13.70 -6.27 18.30
C SER A 92 14.10 -7.44 17.38
N MET A 93 13.13 -8.25 16.92
CA MET A 93 13.38 -9.39 16.05
C MET A 93 13.38 -8.94 14.58
N GLN A 94 14.43 -9.29 13.84
CA GLN A 94 14.62 -8.82 12.46
C GLN A 94 13.47 -9.19 11.50
N GLY A 95 12.87 -10.38 11.68
CA GLY A 95 11.69 -10.78 10.88
C GLY A 95 10.46 -9.89 11.12
N VAL A 96 10.29 -9.37 12.33
CA VAL A 96 9.25 -8.38 12.66
C VAL A 96 9.64 -6.99 12.16
N GLN A 97 10.92 -6.62 12.29
CA GLN A 97 11.43 -5.35 11.78
C GLN A 97 11.22 -5.21 10.26
N GLU A 98 11.37 -6.30 9.50
CA GLU A 98 11.09 -6.29 8.06
C GLU A 98 9.64 -5.88 7.78
N LYS A 99 8.66 -6.45 8.49
CA LYS A 99 7.24 -6.13 8.32
C LYS A 99 6.91 -4.71 8.78
N LEU A 100 7.44 -4.29 9.94
CA LEU A 100 7.27 -2.92 10.45
C LEU A 100 7.87 -1.87 9.52
N ALA A 101 9.01 -2.17 8.89
CA ALA A 101 9.62 -1.28 7.90
C ALA A 101 8.72 -1.06 6.69
N VAL A 102 8.07 -2.12 6.19
CA VAL A 102 7.11 -2.03 5.08
C VAL A 102 5.91 -1.16 5.47
N ILE A 103 5.36 -1.37 6.67
CA ILE A 103 4.25 -0.54 7.20
C ILE A 103 4.66 0.94 7.24
N GLY A 104 5.83 1.25 7.81
CA GLY A 104 6.34 2.63 7.90
C GLY A 104 6.54 3.29 6.53
N ILE A 105 7.25 2.62 5.62
CA ILE A 105 7.53 3.10 4.26
C ILE A 105 6.23 3.36 3.48
N ASN A 106 5.28 2.42 3.53
CA ASN A 106 3.99 2.58 2.85
C ASN A 106 3.19 3.75 3.43
N THR A 107 3.11 3.85 4.77
CA THR A 107 2.37 4.91 5.44
C THR A 107 2.93 6.28 5.08
N PHE A 108 4.24 6.47 5.21
CA PHE A 108 4.89 7.74 4.87
C PHE A 108 4.71 8.10 3.39
N GLY A 109 4.90 7.14 2.48
CA GLY A 109 4.71 7.36 1.06
C GLY A 109 3.28 7.76 0.67
N MET A 110 2.27 7.11 1.26
CA MET A 110 0.87 7.44 0.98
C MET A 110 0.44 8.77 1.61
N MET A 111 0.91 9.09 2.83
CA MET A 111 0.67 10.39 3.44
C MET A 111 1.24 11.52 2.59
N ALA A 112 2.46 11.35 2.09
CA ALA A 112 3.09 12.33 1.20
C ALA A 112 2.28 12.51 -0.10
N ALA A 113 1.88 11.40 -0.73
CA ALA A 113 1.05 11.41 -1.94
C ALA A 113 -0.31 12.08 -1.72
N GLN A 114 -0.96 11.84 -0.58
CA GLN A 114 -2.23 12.49 -0.25
C GLN A 114 -2.06 13.99 -0.03
N ASN A 115 -1.04 14.43 0.70
CA ASN A 115 -0.83 15.86 0.95
C ASN A 115 -0.51 16.63 -0.34
N MET A 116 0.28 16.04 -1.24
CA MET A 116 0.53 16.63 -2.56
C MET A 116 -0.74 16.65 -3.44
N PHE A 117 -1.55 15.59 -3.39
CA PHE A 117 -2.81 15.56 -4.13
C PHE A 117 -3.79 16.63 -3.62
N ASN A 118 -3.90 16.76 -2.30
CA ASN A 118 -4.76 17.75 -1.67
C ASN A 118 -4.34 19.18 -2.01
N SER A 119 -3.03 19.47 -2.12
CA SER A 119 -2.57 20.80 -2.51
C SER A 119 -2.91 21.15 -3.96
N PHE A 120 -3.00 20.17 -4.86
CA PHE A 120 -3.54 20.38 -6.20
C PHE A 120 -5.03 20.74 -6.16
N LEU A 121 -5.83 20.01 -5.37
CA LEU A 121 -7.25 20.31 -5.22
C LEU A 121 -7.48 21.70 -4.61
N GLU A 122 -6.67 22.09 -3.62
CA GLU A 122 -6.73 23.41 -3.00
C GLU A 122 -6.37 24.53 -3.99
N ALA A 123 -5.47 24.26 -4.94
CA ALA A 123 -5.18 25.16 -6.05
C ALA A 123 -6.29 25.23 -7.12
N GLY A 124 -7.38 24.46 -6.97
CA GLY A 124 -8.48 24.39 -7.92
C GLY A 124 -8.25 23.44 -9.10
N GLU A 125 -7.19 22.64 -9.07
CA GLU A 125 -6.87 21.68 -10.13
C GLU A 125 -7.70 20.40 -10.03
N THR A 126 -8.01 19.78 -11.17
CA THR A 126 -8.76 18.51 -11.24
C THR A 126 -7.91 17.39 -11.88
N PRO A 127 -6.90 16.84 -11.18
CA PRO A 127 -5.93 15.92 -11.78
C PRO A 127 -6.49 14.49 -11.92
N SER A 128 -7.23 14.25 -13.01
CA SER A 128 -7.93 12.98 -13.28
C SER A 128 -7.02 11.75 -13.42
N CYS A 129 -5.82 11.90 -13.99
CA CYS A 129 -4.86 10.80 -14.08
C CYS A 129 -4.28 10.45 -12.70
N LEU A 130 -3.96 11.48 -11.89
CA LEU A 130 -3.41 11.27 -10.56
C LEU A 130 -4.45 10.71 -9.58
N SER A 131 -5.74 11.00 -9.76
CA SER A 131 -6.79 10.38 -8.93
C SER A 131 -6.81 8.85 -9.12
N ALA A 132 -6.62 8.36 -10.34
CA ALA A 132 -6.48 6.94 -10.63
C ALA A 132 -5.20 6.33 -10.01
N VAL A 133 -4.07 7.06 -10.06
CA VAL A 133 -2.82 6.67 -9.38
C VAL A 133 -3.03 6.57 -7.87
N MET A 134 -3.65 7.59 -7.26
CA MET A 134 -3.96 7.63 -5.83
C MET A 134 -4.80 6.42 -5.42
N LYS A 135 -5.91 6.16 -6.14
CA LYS A 135 -6.77 5.02 -5.85
C LYS A 135 -6.01 3.71 -5.90
N HIS A 136 -5.30 3.46 -7.00
CA HIS A 136 -4.57 2.21 -7.21
C HIS A 136 -3.47 2.01 -6.15
N MET A 137 -2.57 2.98 -6.03
CA MET A 137 -1.38 2.84 -5.20
C MET A 137 -1.71 2.84 -3.71
N CYS A 138 -2.61 3.72 -3.26
CA CYS A 138 -2.94 3.80 -1.84
C CYS A 138 -3.69 2.54 -1.38
N THR A 139 -4.68 2.07 -2.15
CA THR A 139 -5.43 0.86 -1.74
C THR A 139 -4.56 -0.40 -1.78
N GLU A 140 -3.62 -0.52 -2.73
CA GLU A 140 -2.70 -1.65 -2.78
C GLU A 140 -1.66 -1.61 -1.64
N ARG A 141 -1.06 -0.44 -1.39
CA ARG A 141 -0.12 -0.28 -0.26
C ARG A 141 -0.80 -0.43 1.09
N GLY A 142 -2.05 0.03 1.21
CA GLY A 142 -2.90 -0.21 2.38
C GLY A 142 -3.18 -1.69 2.62
N ARG A 143 -3.52 -2.45 1.56
CA ARG A 143 -3.62 -3.93 1.65
C ARG A 143 -2.35 -4.54 2.21
N ILE A 144 -1.19 -4.17 1.64
CA ILE A 144 0.10 -4.69 2.09
C ILE A 144 0.32 -4.35 3.57
N SER A 145 0.13 -3.09 3.98
CA SER A 145 0.32 -2.69 5.39
C SER A 145 -0.57 -3.46 6.36
N ILE A 146 -1.84 -3.73 6.00
CA ILE A 146 -2.74 -4.52 6.85
C ILE A 146 -2.23 -5.97 6.95
N ASN A 147 -1.89 -6.60 5.83
CA ASN A 147 -1.38 -7.98 5.82
C ASN A 147 -0.11 -8.11 6.67
N GLU A 148 0.84 -7.18 6.49
CA GLU A 148 2.06 -7.11 7.29
C GLU A 148 1.76 -6.90 8.78
N GLY A 149 0.74 -6.09 9.07
CA GLY A 149 0.30 -5.86 10.44
C GLY A 149 -0.28 -7.12 11.10
N MET A 150 -1.06 -7.89 10.35
CA MET A 150 -1.61 -9.17 10.81
C MET A 150 -0.52 -10.21 11.04
N ASP A 151 0.50 -10.28 10.17
CA ASP A 151 1.66 -11.16 10.33
C ASP A 151 2.40 -10.87 11.65
N VAL A 152 2.58 -9.58 12.00
CA VAL A 152 3.26 -9.17 13.25
C VAL A 152 2.44 -9.52 14.48
N MET A 153 1.11 -9.37 14.43
CA MET A 153 0.23 -9.70 15.55
C MET A 153 0.01 -11.21 15.74
N GLY A 154 0.16 -12.00 14.67
CA GLY A 154 0.04 -13.45 14.70
C GLY A 154 -1.34 -13.92 15.15
N GLY A 155 -1.39 -14.77 16.19
CA GLY A 155 -2.65 -15.31 16.73
C GLY A 155 -3.70 -14.24 17.06
N ALA A 156 -3.27 -13.07 17.55
CA ALA A 156 -4.18 -11.97 17.87
C ALA A 156 -4.89 -11.38 16.65
N ALA A 157 -4.30 -11.45 15.45
CA ALA A 157 -4.92 -10.96 14.23
C ALA A 157 -5.95 -11.92 13.63
N ILE A 158 -5.90 -13.22 13.96
CA ILE A 158 -6.80 -14.22 13.38
C ILE A 158 -8.00 -14.55 14.29
N CYS A 159 -7.92 -14.20 15.58
CA CYS A 159 -9.02 -14.33 16.51
C CYS A 159 -9.99 -13.16 16.31
N ASN A 160 -11.15 -13.40 15.71
CA ASN A 160 -12.15 -12.34 15.51
C ASN A 160 -12.86 -11.99 16.83
N GLY A 161 -13.12 -10.71 17.06
CA GLY A 161 -13.77 -10.22 18.28
C GLY A 161 -13.47 -8.74 18.55
N PRO A 162 -14.02 -8.14 19.62
CA PRO A 162 -13.83 -6.73 19.96
C PRO A 162 -12.37 -6.29 20.08
N ASN A 163 -11.46 -7.20 20.45
CA ASN A 163 -10.05 -6.91 20.61
C ASN A 163 -9.25 -6.94 19.30
N ASN A 164 -9.81 -7.47 18.22
CA ASN A 164 -9.14 -7.54 16.93
C ASN A 164 -9.45 -6.33 16.04
N PHE A 165 -8.70 -5.27 16.25
CA PHE A 165 -8.83 -4.01 15.50
C PHE A 165 -8.41 -4.11 14.01
N MET A 166 -7.79 -5.21 13.58
CA MET A 166 -7.34 -5.39 12.18
C MET A 166 -8.33 -6.17 11.31
N ALA A 167 -9.17 -7.03 11.91
CA ALA A 167 -10.09 -7.92 11.19
C ALA A 167 -11.04 -7.15 10.26
N GLY A 168 -11.67 -6.09 10.75
CA GLY A 168 -12.59 -5.27 9.95
C GLY A 168 -11.90 -4.60 8.77
N GLY A 169 -10.70 -4.06 8.99
CA GLY A 169 -9.87 -3.48 7.93
C GLY A 169 -9.53 -4.52 6.86
N TYR A 170 -9.06 -5.69 7.26
CA TYR A 170 -8.72 -6.79 6.35
C TYR A 170 -9.92 -7.27 5.53
N GLY A 171 -11.07 -7.51 6.18
CA GLY A 171 -12.30 -7.94 5.51
C GLY A 171 -12.83 -6.92 4.49
N SER A 172 -12.52 -5.63 4.66
CA SER A 172 -12.93 -4.56 3.74
C SER A 172 -12.01 -4.36 2.52
N ILE A 173 -10.79 -4.93 2.52
CA ILE A 173 -9.80 -4.76 1.44
C ILE A 173 -10.39 -5.09 0.05
N PRO A 174 -11.10 -6.22 -0.15
CA PRO A 174 -11.64 -6.58 -1.46
C PRO A 174 -12.60 -5.53 -2.03
N VAL A 175 -13.34 -4.83 -1.17
CA VAL A 175 -14.23 -3.74 -1.58
C VAL A 175 -13.40 -2.58 -2.11
N SER A 176 -12.46 -2.07 -1.32
CA SER A 176 -11.64 -0.89 -1.64
C SER A 176 -10.86 -1.00 -2.96
N ILE A 177 -10.42 -2.20 -3.31
CA ILE A 177 -9.61 -2.45 -4.51
C ILE A 177 -10.48 -2.66 -5.76
N THR A 178 -11.76 -2.97 -5.58
CA THR A 178 -12.70 -3.35 -6.64
C THR A 178 -13.63 -2.20 -7.04
N VAL A 179 -14.18 -1.49 -6.04
CA VAL A 179 -15.11 -0.37 -6.29
C VAL A 179 -14.40 0.85 -6.87
N GLU A 180 -15.18 1.80 -7.39
CA GLU A 180 -14.69 3.00 -8.09
C GLU A 180 -13.78 2.68 -9.29
N GLY A 181 -13.89 1.47 -9.86
CA GLY A 181 -13.04 0.94 -10.91
C GLY A 181 -11.94 0.04 -10.37
N ALA A 182 -11.98 -1.24 -10.73
CA ALA A 182 -11.06 -2.24 -10.19
C ALA A 182 -9.58 -1.87 -10.44
N ASN A 183 -8.72 -2.15 -9.47
CA ASN A 183 -7.28 -1.85 -9.56
C ASN A 183 -6.64 -2.44 -10.82
N VAL A 184 -7.07 -3.65 -11.21
CA VAL A 184 -6.57 -4.33 -12.43
C VAL A 184 -6.79 -3.51 -13.70
N LEU A 185 -7.97 -2.94 -13.89
CA LEU A 185 -8.29 -2.11 -15.06
C LEU A 185 -7.72 -0.70 -14.92
N THR A 186 -7.73 -0.16 -13.69
CA THR A 186 -7.17 1.18 -13.41
C THR A 186 -5.69 1.23 -13.76
N ARG A 187 -4.92 0.22 -13.32
CA ARG A 187 -3.50 0.07 -13.63
C ARG A 187 -3.24 -0.12 -15.12
N SER A 188 -3.97 -1.01 -15.77
CA SER A 188 -3.65 -1.43 -17.14
C SER A 188 -4.23 -0.54 -18.23
N LEU A 189 -5.36 0.15 -18.00
CA LEU A 189 -6.09 0.88 -19.05
C LEU A 189 -6.19 2.39 -18.80
N ILE A 190 -6.30 2.81 -17.53
CA ILE A 190 -6.64 4.19 -17.19
C ILE A 190 -5.38 5.04 -17.03
N ILE A 191 -4.49 4.67 -16.11
CA ILE A 191 -3.37 5.53 -15.68
C ILE A 191 -2.47 5.94 -16.85
N PHE A 192 -1.92 4.97 -17.58
CA PHE A 192 -1.01 5.30 -18.68
C PHE A 192 -1.75 5.73 -19.95
N GLY A 193 -2.82 5.03 -20.34
CA GLY A 193 -3.55 5.33 -21.57
C GLY A 193 -4.12 6.75 -21.59
N GLN A 194 -4.84 7.15 -20.56
CA GLN A 194 -5.38 8.52 -20.46
C GLN A 194 -4.28 9.53 -20.15
N GLY A 195 -3.30 9.17 -19.32
CA GLY A 195 -2.16 10.03 -19.01
C GLY A 195 -1.36 10.40 -20.25
N LEU A 196 -1.12 9.46 -21.15
CA LEU A 196 -0.37 9.71 -22.39
C LEU A 196 -1.12 10.68 -23.30
N THR A 197 -2.42 10.46 -23.54
CA THR A 197 -3.23 11.35 -24.39
C THR A 197 -3.34 12.76 -23.85
N ARG A 198 -3.48 12.93 -22.52
CA ARG A 198 -3.69 14.25 -21.91
C ARG A 198 -2.39 15.01 -21.61
N SER A 199 -1.30 14.31 -21.35
CA SER A 199 -0.04 14.92 -20.88
C SER A 199 1.03 15.03 -21.96
N HIS A 200 0.94 14.27 -23.07
CA HIS A 200 1.91 14.39 -24.16
C HIS A 200 1.65 15.66 -24.98
N PRO A 201 2.63 16.58 -25.14
CA PRO A 201 2.39 17.92 -25.71
C PRO A 201 1.82 17.94 -27.14
N HIS A 202 2.06 16.87 -27.91
CA HIS A 202 1.73 16.80 -29.34
C HIS A 202 0.72 15.70 -29.70
N LEU A 203 0.34 14.84 -28.73
CA LEU A 203 -0.48 13.66 -29.07
C LEU A 203 -1.95 14.03 -29.27
N LEU A 204 -2.49 14.91 -28.42
CA LEU A 204 -3.86 15.38 -28.56
C LEU A 204 -4.06 16.11 -29.89
N GLY A 205 -3.16 17.04 -30.23
CA GLY A 205 -3.19 17.75 -31.52
C GLY A 205 -3.06 16.82 -32.73
N LEU A 206 -2.29 15.72 -32.61
CA LEU A 206 -2.24 14.69 -33.65
C LEU A 206 -3.59 13.99 -33.83
N ILE A 207 -4.29 13.66 -32.72
CA ILE A 207 -5.61 13.02 -32.77
C ILE A 207 -6.65 13.98 -33.36
N GLU A 208 -6.64 15.24 -32.94
CA GLU A 208 -7.53 16.29 -33.46
C GLU A 208 -7.31 16.48 -34.97
N ALA A 209 -6.06 16.53 -35.44
CA ALA A 209 -5.76 16.64 -36.86
C ALA A 209 -6.31 15.47 -37.70
N ILE A 210 -6.40 14.27 -37.13
CA ILE A 210 -7.03 13.10 -37.79
C ILE A 210 -8.56 13.24 -37.80
N GLN A 211 -9.15 13.79 -36.72
CA GLN A 211 -10.59 13.98 -36.59
C GLN A 211 -11.13 15.09 -37.50
N ASP A 212 -10.31 16.11 -37.78
CA ASP A 212 -10.67 17.27 -38.61
C ASP A 212 -10.68 17.01 -40.13
N GLY A 213 -10.49 15.77 -40.57
CA GLY A 213 -10.63 15.35 -41.99
C GLY A 213 -9.45 15.77 -42.87
N ASP A 214 -8.61 14.79 -43.27
CA ASP A 214 -7.48 14.93 -44.22
C ASP A 214 -6.54 16.14 -44.00
N ASN A 215 -6.41 16.63 -42.75
CA ASN A 215 -5.42 17.64 -42.38
C ASN A 215 -4.01 17.02 -42.30
N LEU A 216 -3.46 16.68 -43.46
CA LEU A 216 -2.15 16.05 -43.59
C LEU A 216 -1.02 16.94 -43.07
N GLU A 217 -1.16 18.26 -43.23
CA GLU A 217 -0.16 19.23 -42.75
C GLU A 217 -0.10 19.25 -41.21
N GLY A 218 -1.26 19.35 -40.55
CA GLY A 218 -1.36 19.27 -39.09
C GLY A 218 -0.85 17.94 -38.55
N PHE A 219 -1.20 16.84 -39.20
CA PHE A 219 -0.70 15.51 -38.86
C PHE A 219 0.84 15.43 -38.94
N ASN A 220 1.43 15.84 -40.06
CA ASN A 220 2.88 15.79 -40.27
C ASN A 220 3.63 16.68 -39.28
N LYS A 221 3.07 17.86 -38.96
CA LYS A 221 3.63 18.77 -37.97
C LYS A 221 3.70 18.12 -36.59
N GLU A 222 2.57 17.60 -36.08
CA GLU A 222 2.55 17.00 -34.76
C GLU A 222 3.35 15.69 -34.69
N LEU A 223 3.35 14.87 -35.73
CA LEU A 223 4.20 13.69 -35.82
C LEU A 223 5.69 14.05 -35.77
N THR A 224 6.10 15.09 -36.51
CA THR A 224 7.48 15.59 -36.48
C THR A 224 7.85 16.09 -35.08
N ASN A 225 6.91 16.77 -34.40
CA ASN A 225 7.13 17.24 -33.04
C ASN A 225 7.25 16.10 -32.03
N ILE A 226 6.47 15.02 -32.17
CA ILE A 226 6.61 13.80 -31.36
C ILE A 226 8.01 13.21 -31.52
N ILE A 227 8.51 13.09 -32.75
CA ILE A 227 9.85 12.56 -33.02
C ILE A 227 10.92 13.47 -32.40
N LYS A 228 10.81 14.79 -32.56
CA LYS A 228 11.73 15.77 -31.93
C LYS A 228 11.68 15.69 -30.41
N HIS A 229 10.50 15.52 -29.83
CA HIS A 229 10.29 15.35 -28.40
C HIS A 229 11.02 14.10 -27.87
N ALA A 230 10.90 12.97 -28.58
CA ALA A 230 11.59 11.73 -28.26
C ALA A 230 13.12 11.90 -28.23
N PHE A 231 13.72 12.54 -29.25
CA PHE A 231 15.16 12.80 -29.28
C PHE A 231 15.60 13.81 -28.22
N THR A 232 14.76 14.80 -27.90
CA THR A 232 15.02 15.76 -26.82
C THR A 232 15.02 15.05 -25.46
N ASN A 233 14.08 14.16 -25.22
CA ASN A 233 14.01 13.37 -23.99
C ASN A 233 15.12 12.32 -23.89
N LEU A 234 15.55 11.74 -25.02
CA LEU A 234 16.76 10.92 -25.08
C LEU A 234 17.99 11.71 -24.64
N GLY A 235 18.19 12.92 -25.19
CA GLY A 235 19.27 13.82 -24.77
C GLY A 235 19.20 14.17 -23.28
N ARG A 236 17.99 14.45 -22.75
CA ARG A 236 17.76 14.70 -21.32
C ARG A 236 18.05 13.48 -20.45
N SER A 237 17.68 12.27 -20.89
CA SER A 237 17.96 11.01 -20.21
C SER A 237 19.46 10.79 -20.07
N ILE A 238 20.22 10.97 -21.16
CA ILE A 238 21.68 10.80 -21.17
C ILE A 238 22.35 11.86 -20.28
N THR A 239 22.00 13.14 -20.46
CA THR A 239 22.62 14.25 -19.71
C THR A 239 22.33 14.15 -18.21
N ARG A 240 21.09 13.87 -17.80
CA ARG A 240 20.74 13.63 -16.40
C ARG A 240 21.34 12.32 -15.87
N GLY A 241 21.50 11.33 -16.74
CA GLY A 241 22.23 10.09 -16.47
C GLY A 241 23.68 10.33 -16.06
N LEU A 242 24.38 11.18 -16.81
CA LEU A 242 25.76 11.60 -16.51
C LEU A 242 25.82 12.47 -15.24
N GLY A 243 24.89 13.43 -15.09
CA GLY A 243 24.82 14.27 -13.89
C GLY A 243 24.58 13.48 -12.60
N ALA A 244 23.78 12.41 -12.66
CA ALA A 244 23.56 11.52 -11.53
C ALA A 244 24.82 10.74 -11.09
N GLN A 245 25.81 10.55 -11.98
CA GLN A 245 27.05 9.83 -11.64
C GLN A 245 28.01 10.66 -10.79
N VAL A 246 27.91 11.99 -10.86
CA VAL A 246 28.75 12.92 -10.09
C VAL A 246 28.07 13.41 -8.81
N THR A 247 26.85 12.94 -8.54
CA THR A 247 26.08 13.31 -7.35
C THR A 247 26.25 12.25 -6.27
N PHE A 248 26.98 12.58 -5.21
CA PHE A 248 27.28 11.66 -4.11
C PHE A 248 26.29 11.83 -2.94
N ARG A 249 26.03 10.72 -2.23
CA ARG A 249 25.07 10.63 -1.12
C ARG A 249 25.46 11.43 0.14
N GLY A 250 26.67 11.98 0.22
CA GLY A 250 27.22 12.61 1.43
C GLY A 250 26.84 14.08 1.67
N GLY A 251 26.06 14.69 0.77
CA GLY A 251 25.58 16.07 0.89
C GLY A 251 24.13 16.18 1.36
N ASP A 252 23.34 17.02 0.70
CA ASP A 252 21.90 17.09 0.93
C ASP A 252 21.20 15.84 0.38
N LEU A 253 20.62 15.05 1.30
CA LEU A 253 19.93 13.81 0.98
C LEU A 253 18.76 14.04 0.01
N LEU A 254 18.06 15.19 0.13
CA LEU A 254 16.99 15.56 -0.80
C LEU A 254 17.53 15.78 -2.21
N ALA A 255 18.56 16.62 -2.38
CA ALA A 255 19.18 16.88 -3.67
C ALA A 255 19.73 15.59 -4.33
N TYR A 256 20.27 14.67 -3.53
CA TYR A 256 20.70 13.36 -4.01
C TYR A 256 19.53 12.57 -4.61
N HIS A 257 18.42 12.43 -3.88
CA HIS A 257 17.25 11.72 -4.40
C HIS A 257 16.59 12.45 -5.58
N GLU A 258 16.52 13.79 -5.55
CA GLU A 258 15.95 14.61 -6.61
C GLU A 258 16.70 14.44 -7.93
N THR A 259 18.03 14.36 -7.89
CA THR A 259 18.86 14.11 -9.08
C THR A 259 18.53 12.76 -9.71
N HIS A 260 18.40 11.70 -8.90
CA HIS A 260 18.07 10.37 -9.41
C HIS A 260 16.62 10.26 -9.89
N MET A 261 15.67 10.89 -9.20
CA MET A 261 14.26 10.96 -9.62
C MET A 261 14.13 11.73 -10.94
N SER A 262 14.84 12.83 -11.07
CA SER A 262 14.93 13.64 -12.30
C SER A 262 15.46 12.83 -13.49
N ARG A 263 16.49 11.99 -13.26
CA ARG A 263 16.96 11.04 -14.28
C ARG A 263 15.87 10.04 -14.65
N MET A 264 15.21 9.42 -13.67
CA MET A 264 14.14 8.45 -13.91
C MET A 264 12.94 9.05 -14.65
N ALA A 265 12.56 10.28 -14.33
CA ALA A 265 11.50 11.01 -15.04
C ALA A 265 11.86 11.24 -16.51
N ALA A 266 13.12 11.61 -16.81
CA ALA A 266 13.59 11.75 -18.19
C ALA A 266 13.65 10.39 -18.92
N ASN A 267 14.11 9.34 -18.25
CA ASN A 267 14.08 7.97 -18.77
C ASN A 267 12.63 7.55 -19.11
N PHE A 268 11.68 7.81 -18.21
CA PHE A 268 10.27 7.50 -18.43
C PHE A 268 9.69 8.29 -19.59
N ALA A 269 9.97 9.59 -19.70
CA ALA A 269 9.49 10.42 -20.81
C ALA A 269 9.96 9.86 -22.16
N PHE A 270 11.26 9.56 -22.29
CA PHE A 270 11.80 8.90 -23.48
C PHE A 270 11.14 7.53 -23.73
N CYS A 271 10.94 6.73 -22.67
CA CYS A 271 10.29 5.44 -22.82
C CYS A 271 8.81 5.56 -23.23
N ALA A 272 8.09 6.57 -22.76
CA ALA A 272 6.70 6.83 -23.11
C ALA A 272 6.60 7.24 -24.59
N ASP A 273 7.52 8.08 -25.07
CA ASP A 273 7.64 8.43 -26.49
C ASP A 273 7.88 7.19 -27.36
N CYS A 274 8.82 6.33 -26.94
CA CYS A 274 9.04 5.02 -27.55
C CYS A 274 7.78 4.14 -27.53
N GLY A 275 6.98 4.19 -26.46
CA GLY A 275 5.73 3.44 -26.34
C GLY A 275 4.70 3.77 -27.42
N MET A 276 4.71 5.01 -27.93
CA MET A 276 3.82 5.43 -29.03
C MET A 276 4.09 4.70 -30.36
N THR A 277 5.27 4.11 -30.53
CA THR A 277 5.59 3.27 -31.72
C THR A 277 4.70 2.03 -31.84
N MET A 278 4.05 1.62 -30.74
CA MET A 278 3.08 0.53 -30.72
C MET A 278 1.72 0.90 -31.34
N GLY A 279 1.49 2.19 -31.63
CA GLY A 279 0.23 2.69 -32.18
C GLY A 279 -0.98 2.27 -31.34
N GLY A 280 -2.07 1.87 -32.02
CA GLY A 280 -3.30 1.41 -31.36
C GLY A 280 -3.11 0.15 -30.50
N GLY A 281 -2.09 -0.67 -30.78
CA GLY A 281 -1.77 -1.87 -30.00
C GLY A 281 -1.37 -1.58 -28.55
N LEU A 282 -1.00 -0.34 -28.24
CA LEU A 282 -0.71 0.09 -26.87
C LEU A 282 -1.93 -0.05 -25.94
N LYS A 283 -3.14 0.22 -26.44
CA LYS A 283 -4.37 0.12 -25.66
C LYS A 283 -4.71 -1.32 -25.28
N THR A 284 -4.35 -2.28 -26.13
CA THR A 284 -4.61 -3.71 -25.91
C THR A 284 -3.45 -4.41 -25.19
N ALA A 285 -2.26 -3.80 -25.14
CA ALA A 285 -1.08 -4.35 -24.47
C ALA A 285 -1.08 -4.07 -22.95
N GLU A 286 -2.08 -4.60 -22.25
CA GLU A 286 -2.35 -4.33 -20.83
C GLU A 286 -1.14 -4.57 -19.91
N PHE A 287 -0.33 -5.60 -20.16
CA PHE A 287 0.88 -5.86 -19.37
C PHE A 287 1.93 -4.75 -19.50
N ILE A 288 2.15 -4.22 -20.71
CA ILE A 288 3.11 -3.15 -20.95
C ILE A 288 2.56 -1.82 -20.43
N SER A 289 1.31 -1.52 -20.75
CA SER A 289 0.62 -0.32 -20.25
C SER A 289 0.63 -0.26 -18.72
N GLY A 290 0.38 -1.39 -18.04
CA GLY A 290 0.47 -1.49 -16.59
C GLY A 290 1.87 -1.22 -16.03
N ARG A 291 2.95 -1.62 -16.74
CA ARG A 291 4.32 -1.29 -16.31
C ARG A 291 4.63 0.20 -16.48
N TYR A 292 4.15 0.84 -17.54
CA TYR A 292 4.23 2.31 -17.67
C TYR A 292 3.46 3.00 -16.55
N ALA A 293 2.28 2.49 -16.19
CA ALA A 293 1.50 3.00 -15.07
C ALA A 293 2.25 2.86 -13.73
N ASP A 294 2.96 1.75 -13.49
CA ASP A 294 3.77 1.57 -12.29
C ASP A 294 4.92 2.57 -12.22
N VAL A 295 5.59 2.86 -13.34
CA VAL A 295 6.63 3.90 -13.40
C VAL A 295 6.05 5.27 -13.06
N LEU A 296 4.98 5.68 -13.75
CA LEU A 296 4.33 6.99 -13.51
C LEU A 296 3.86 7.13 -12.06
N SER A 297 3.27 6.07 -11.51
CA SER A 297 2.76 6.03 -10.16
C SER A 297 3.88 6.22 -9.13
N ASN A 298 5.00 5.51 -9.29
CA ASN A 298 6.13 5.64 -8.38
C ASN A 298 6.89 6.97 -8.57
N LEU A 299 6.94 7.53 -9.78
CA LEU A 299 7.46 8.87 -10.01
C LEU A 299 6.65 9.92 -9.24
N TYR A 300 5.31 9.87 -9.33
CA TYR A 300 4.43 10.74 -8.56
C TYR A 300 4.68 10.61 -7.05
N PHE A 301 4.69 9.39 -6.52
CA PHE A 301 4.98 9.15 -5.10
C PHE A 301 6.37 9.65 -4.70
N GLY A 302 7.39 9.51 -5.55
CA GLY A 302 8.74 9.99 -5.26
C GLY A 302 8.80 11.52 -5.15
N TYR A 303 8.18 12.25 -6.09
CA TYR A 303 8.07 13.70 -6.00
C TYR A 303 7.23 14.16 -4.80
N ALA A 304 6.13 13.46 -4.49
CA ALA A 304 5.32 13.74 -3.33
C ALA A 304 6.10 13.55 -2.02
N VAL A 305 6.85 12.46 -1.89
CA VAL A 305 7.70 12.19 -0.72
C VAL A 305 8.78 13.25 -0.55
N MET A 306 9.43 13.68 -1.63
CA MET A 306 10.41 14.77 -1.59
C MET A 306 9.79 16.12 -1.17
N TRP A 307 8.64 16.47 -1.72
CA TRP A 307 7.90 17.69 -1.36
C TRP A 307 7.44 17.64 0.11
N TYR A 308 6.88 16.51 0.54
CA TYR A 308 6.39 16.31 1.90
C TYR A 308 7.53 16.35 2.92
N TYR A 309 8.67 15.70 2.62
CA TYR A 309 9.87 15.79 3.44
C TYR A 309 10.38 17.22 3.55
N LYS A 310 10.47 17.96 2.43
CA LYS A 310 10.90 19.36 2.41
C LYS A 310 10.06 20.24 3.35
N ASN A 311 8.75 20.03 3.39
CA ASN A 311 7.82 20.79 4.23
C ASN A 311 7.83 20.36 5.70
N ASN A 312 8.36 19.18 6.04
CA ASN A 312 8.36 18.60 7.38
C ASN A 312 9.76 18.28 7.92
N ARG A 313 10.81 18.96 7.42
CA ARG A 313 12.21 18.77 7.85
C ARG A 313 12.44 19.04 9.34
N ASN A 314 11.52 19.75 9.99
CA ASN A 314 11.57 20.07 11.41
C ASN A 314 11.33 18.84 12.31
N VAL A 315 10.78 17.74 11.80
CA VAL A 315 10.51 16.52 12.58
C VAL A 315 11.83 15.75 12.82
N PRO A 316 12.31 15.61 14.06
CA PRO A 316 13.59 14.93 14.33
C PRO A 316 13.56 13.46 13.92
N GLY A 317 14.55 13.01 13.15
CA GLY A 317 14.69 11.60 12.73
C GLY A 317 13.92 11.22 11.45
N ILE A 318 13.19 12.15 10.83
CA ILE A 318 12.42 11.92 9.60
C ILE A 318 13.31 11.51 8.41
N ASP A 319 14.59 11.88 8.41
CA ASP A 319 15.58 11.53 7.38
C ASP A 319 15.67 10.03 7.12
N ALA A 320 15.63 9.20 8.17
CA ALA A 320 15.72 7.75 8.03
C ALA A 320 14.47 7.16 7.35
N MET A 321 13.28 7.70 7.67
CA MET A 321 12.01 7.34 7.03
C MET A 321 12.01 7.77 5.55
N PHE A 322 12.45 8.99 5.28
CA PHE A 322 12.55 9.56 3.94
C PHE A 322 13.51 8.77 3.06
N ASP A 323 14.73 8.51 3.52
CA ASP A 323 15.76 7.78 2.79
C ASP A 323 15.32 6.35 2.43
N ALA A 324 14.72 5.64 3.38
CA ALA A 324 14.22 4.28 3.16
C ALA A 324 13.08 4.27 2.13
N THR A 325 12.16 5.22 2.22
CA THR A 325 11.03 5.35 1.30
C THR A 325 11.50 5.70 -0.12
N MET A 326 12.41 6.67 -0.27
CA MET A 326 12.98 7.02 -1.57
C MET A 326 13.87 5.92 -2.15
N THR A 327 14.53 5.11 -1.32
CA THR A 327 15.26 3.92 -1.79
C THR A 327 14.30 2.88 -2.37
N GLN A 328 13.17 2.61 -1.71
CA GLN A 328 12.15 1.70 -2.22
C GLN A 328 11.56 2.21 -3.55
N ILE A 329 11.13 3.47 -3.59
CA ILE A 329 10.51 4.07 -4.80
C ILE A 329 11.44 4.00 -6.01
N ARG A 330 12.73 4.34 -5.85
CA ARG A 330 13.72 4.26 -6.93
C ARG A 330 13.90 2.83 -7.43
N TYR A 331 13.96 1.87 -6.52
CA TYR A 331 14.01 0.46 -6.88
C TYR A 331 12.78 0.03 -7.68
N ASP A 332 11.57 0.42 -7.25
CA ASP A 332 10.32 0.06 -7.94
C ASP A 332 10.21 0.69 -9.33
N VAL A 333 10.63 1.95 -9.50
CA VAL A 333 10.71 2.59 -10.82
C VAL A 333 11.68 1.85 -11.74
N GLN A 334 12.86 1.47 -11.23
CA GLN A 334 13.82 0.70 -12.00
C GLN A 334 13.23 -0.63 -12.46
N GLU A 335 12.64 -1.41 -11.56
CA GLU A 335 12.11 -2.72 -11.92
C GLU A 335 10.96 -2.62 -12.93
N ALA A 336 10.10 -1.60 -12.82
CA ALA A 336 9.06 -1.34 -13.81
C ALA A 336 9.65 -0.97 -15.19
N LEU A 337 10.70 -0.12 -15.24
CA LEU A 337 11.42 0.20 -16.49
C LEU A 337 12.10 -1.02 -17.11
N PHE A 338 12.78 -1.85 -16.31
CA PHE A 338 13.35 -3.12 -16.79
C PHE A 338 12.28 -4.10 -17.27
N GLY A 339 11.10 -4.08 -16.65
CA GLY A 339 9.93 -4.79 -17.14
C GLY A 339 9.49 -4.32 -18.53
N ILE A 340 9.53 -3.02 -18.81
CA ILE A 340 9.25 -2.46 -20.14
C ILE A 340 10.32 -2.92 -21.13
N PHE A 341 11.61 -2.75 -20.81
CA PHE A 341 12.72 -3.13 -21.70
C PHE A 341 12.71 -4.61 -22.06
N GLY A 342 12.43 -5.49 -21.09
CA GLY A 342 12.43 -6.93 -21.29
C GLY A 342 11.23 -7.46 -22.07
N ASN A 343 10.14 -6.69 -22.19
CA ASN A 343 8.87 -7.16 -22.75
C ASN A 343 8.35 -6.28 -23.89
N PHE A 344 9.17 -5.34 -24.37
CA PHE A 344 8.76 -4.46 -25.47
C PHE A 344 8.48 -5.31 -26.72
N PRO A 345 7.33 -5.14 -27.40
CA PRO A 345 6.88 -6.06 -28.44
C PRO A 345 7.75 -6.06 -29.70
N ILE A 346 8.46 -4.96 -29.97
CA ILE A 346 9.39 -4.85 -31.10
C ILE A 346 10.73 -5.49 -30.69
N PRO A 347 11.16 -6.59 -31.33
CA PRO A 347 12.39 -7.28 -30.96
C PRO A 347 13.61 -6.36 -31.00
N GLY A 348 14.44 -6.40 -29.96
CA GLY A 348 15.65 -5.57 -29.84
C GLY A 348 15.40 -4.10 -29.48
N PHE A 349 14.19 -3.57 -29.67
CA PHE A 349 13.86 -2.18 -29.34
C PHE A 349 13.92 -1.92 -27.83
N GLY A 350 13.56 -2.90 -27.01
CA GLY A 350 13.74 -2.81 -25.55
C GLY A 350 15.19 -2.60 -25.13
N ARG A 351 16.16 -3.21 -25.83
CA ARG A 351 17.60 -2.97 -25.58
C ARG A 351 18.04 -1.58 -26.05
N LEU A 352 17.49 -1.10 -27.16
CA LEU A 352 17.71 0.27 -27.65
C LEU A 352 17.23 1.31 -26.62
N MET A 353 16.11 1.03 -25.94
CA MET A 353 15.61 1.88 -24.85
C MET A 353 16.46 1.76 -23.57
N GLN A 354 16.89 0.54 -23.24
CA GLN A 354 17.66 0.26 -22.03
C GLN A 354 19.04 0.93 -22.06
N LEU A 355 19.77 0.86 -23.17
CA LEU A 355 21.16 1.31 -23.28
C LEU A 355 21.37 2.79 -22.85
N PRO A 356 20.57 3.77 -23.32
CA PRO A 356 20.70 5.15 -22.85
C PRO A 356 20.17 5.36 -21.42
N CYS A 357 19.16 4.61 -20.99
CA CYS A 357 18.55 4.79 -19.66
C CYS A 357 19.41 4.21 -18.52
N PHE A 358 19.98 3.03 -18.76
CA PHE A 358 20.69 2.18 -17.79
C PHE A 358 21.87 1.45 -18.46
N PRO A 359 22.94 2.17 -18.84
CA PRO A 359 24.07 1.58 -19.57
C PRO A 359 24.82 0.52 -18.77
N ARG A 360 24.81 0.61 -17.42
CA ARG A 360 25.46 -0.35 -16.50
C ARG A 360 24.50 -1.41 -15.96
N GLY A 361 23.26 -1.46 -16.45
CA GLY A 361 22.23 -2.34 -15.92
C GLY A 361 21.56 -1.77 -14.66
N ARG A 362 21.24 -2.65 -13.71
CA ARG A 362 20.53 -2.28 -12.47
C ARG A 362 21.47 -1.55 -11.51
N GLU A 363 21.08 -0.35 -11.10
CA GLU A 363 21.88 0.54 -10.24
C GLU A 363 21.25 0.73 -8.85
N PHE A 364 19.93 0.54 -8.73
CA PHE A 364 19.19 0.74 -7.49
C PHE A 364 18.90 -0.61 -6.81
N ALA A 365 19.19 -0.68 -5.52
CA ALA A 365 18.88 -1.81 -4.65
C ALA A 365 17.67 -1.50 -3.75
N ARG A 366 17.05 -2.56 -3.22
CA ARG A 366 16.02 -2.44 -2.18
C ARG A 366 16.57 -1.75 -0.92
N PRO A 367 15.70 -1.20 -0.05
CA PRO A 367 16.13 -0.67 1.25
C PRO A 367 16.96 -1.70 2.01
N THR A 368 18.13 -1.28 2.49
CA THR A 368 19.05 -2.15 3.22
C THR A 368 18.48 -2.55 4.58
N ASP A 369 18.98 -3.63 5.17
CA ASP A 369 18.55 -4.07 6.51
C ASP A 369 18.73 -2.96 7.56
N LYS A 370 19.77 -2.14 7.42
CA LYS A 370 20.00 -0.98 8.29
C LYS A 370 18.89 0.07 8.14
N GLN A 371 18.49 0.39 6.91
CA GLN A 371 17.37 1.31 6.65
C GLN A 371 16.05 0.74 7.17
N ARG A 372 15.80 -0.56 6.94
CA ARG A 372 14.60 -1.25 7.43
C ARG A 372 14.55 -1.26 8.95
N ALA A 373 15.64 -1.62 9.63
CA ALA A 373 15.73 -1.61 11.08
C ALA A 373 15.51 -0.19 11.66
N ALA A 374 16.05 0.85 11.01
CA ALA A 374 15.82 2.24 11.43
C ALA A 374 14.34 2.63 11.33
N VAL A 375 13.66 2.30 10.23
CA VAL A 375 12.22 2.54 10.08
C VAL A 375 11.41 1.75 11.11
N ALA A 376 11.74 0.47 11.33
CA ALA A 376 11.04 -0.37 12.30
C ALA A 376 11.16 0.17 13.74
N GLU A 377 12.34 0.69 14.11
CA GLU A 377 12.53 1.34 15.40
C GLU A 377 11.70 2.63 15.50
N LEU A 378 11.65 3.45 14.44
CA LEU A 378 10.80 4.63 14.39
C LEU A 378 9.31 4.29 14.56
N VAL A 379 8.84 3.19 13.98
CA VAL A 379 7.43 2.76 14.10
C VAL A 379 7.11 2.17 15.48
N SER A 380 8.06 1.48 16.10
CA SER A 380 7.82 0.69 17.33
C SER A 380 8.24 1.38 18.64
N THR A 381 8.77 2.60 18.59
CA THR A 381 9.18 3.35 19.78
C THR A 381 8.46 4.70 19.90
N PRO A 382 8.31 5.24 21.12
CA PRO A 382 7.85 6.61 21.29
C PRO A 382 8.89 7.59 20.75
N ASN A 383 8.57 8.30 19.67
CA ASN A 383 9.42 9.31 19.06
C ASN A 383 8.58 10.27 18.18
N PRO A 384 9.12 11.46 17.83
CA PRO A 384 8.39 12.45 17.04
C PRO A 384 7.93 11.97 15.66
N VAL A 385 8.67 11.06 15.02
CA VAL A 385 8.27 10.52 13.69
C VAL A 385 7.05 9.62 13.82
N ARG A 386 6.98 8.80 14.87
CA ARG A 386 5.80 7.97 15.14
C ARG A 386 4.56 8.83 15.39
N ASP A 387 4.70 9.86 16.21
CA ASP A 387 3.59 10.78 16.52
C ASP A 387 3.12 11.49 15.24
N PHE A 388 4.06 11.94 14.42
CA PHE A 388 3.78 12.53 13.10
C PHE A 388 3.05 11.56 12.15
N LEU A 389 3.49 10.30 12.07
CA LEU A 389 2.83 9.30 11.21
C LEU A 389 1.43 8.94 11.70
N THR A 390 1.17 9.04 13.00
CA THR A 390 -0.08 8.62 13.62
C THR A 390 -1.04 9.79 13.90
N GLU A 391 -0.69 11.00 13.49
CA GLU A 391 -1.53 12.18 13.62
C GLU A 391 -2.93 11.97 13.01
N ASN A 392 -3.96 12.51 13.67
CA ASN A 392 -5.37 12.39 13.28
C ASN A 392 -5.90 10.95 13.23
N THR A 393 -5.24 10.01 13.91
CA THR A 393 -5.78 8.65 14.11
C THR A 393 -6.73 8.65 15.30
N PHE A 394 -7.93 8.12 15.11
CA PHE A 394 -8.89 7.97 16.20
C PHE A 394 -8.41 6.91 17.20
N VAL A 395 -8.40 7.27 18.48
CA VAL A 395 -8.18 6.36 19.61
C VAL A 395 -9.36 6.51 20.56
N SER A 396 -9.97 5.40 20.95
CA SER A 396 -11.12 5.42 21.85
C SER A 396 -10.76 6.03 23.21
N LYS A 397 -11.73 6.69 23.84
CA LYS A 397 -11.62 7.15 25.24
C LYS A 397 -11.92 6.04 26.25
N ASP A 398 -12.49 4.93 25.78
CA ASP A 398 -12.77 3.76 26.60
C ASP A 398 -11.45 3.08 27.00
N PRO A 399 -11.13 2.95 28.30
CA PRO A 399 -9.91 2.29 28.75
C PRO A 399 -9.90 0.78 28.42
N THR A 400 -11.05 0.18 28.09
CA THR A 400 -11.18 -1.22 27.71
C THR A 400 -11.01 -1.46 26.20
N ASP A 401 -10.88 -0.40 25.40
CA ASP A 401 -10.54 -0.52 23.98
C ASP A 401 -9.09 -0.98 23.80
N ARG A 402 -8.89 -1.99 22.94
CA ARG A 402 -7.57 -2.61 22.74
C ARG A 402 -6.53 -1.62 22.23
N VAL A 403 -6.90 -0.72 21.31
CA VAL A 403 -5.98 0.26 20.76
C VAL A 403 -5.61 1.28 21.85
N ALA A 404 -6.58 1.74 22.64
CA ALA A 404 -6.33 2.64 23.77
C ALA A 404 -5.36 2.02 24.80
N MET A 405 -5.52 0.74 25.14
CA MET A 405 -4.58 0.01 26.00
C MET A 405 -3.17 -0.02 25.41
N ILE A 406 -3.04 -0.35 24.11
CA ILE A 406 -1.73 -0.42 23.43
C ILE A 406 -1.04 0.95 23.44
N VAL A 407 -1.77 2.02 23.11
CA VAL A 407 -1.22 3.39 23.07
C VAL A 407 -0.71 3.82 24.44
N LYS A 408 -1.44 3.48 25.51
CA LYS A 408 -1.02 3.75 26.89
C LYS A 408 0.18 2.90 27.32
N ALA A 409 0.17 1.60 26.99
CA ALA A 409 1.16 0.66 27.49
C ALA A 409 2.50 0.71 26.75
N ALA A 410 2.52 1.06 25.45
CA ALA A 410 3.74 1.00 24.65
C ALA A 410 4.89 1.88 25.19
N PRO A 411 4.68 3.17 25.57
CA PRO A 411 5.73 3.99 26.18
C PRO A 411 6.21 3.44 27.52
N MET A 412 5.29 2.97 28.38
CA MET A 412 5.63 2.40 29.68
C MET A 412 6.46 1.11 29.54
N CYS A 413 6.08 0.25 28.59
CA CYS A 413 6.82 -0.98 28.27
C CYS A 413 8.22 -0.67 27.73
N PHE A 414 8.34 0.35 26.88
CA PHE A 414 9.64 0.79 26.35
C PHE A 414 10.56 1.31 27.46
N GLU A 415 10.05 2.16 28.37
CA GLU A 415 10.82 2.66 29.52
C GLU A 415 11.28 1.51 30.44
N ALA A 416 10.37 0.58 30.76
CA ALA A 416 10.68 -0.60 31.57
C ALA A 416 11.77 -1.48 30.93
N ASP A 417 11.73 -1.69 29.61
CA ASP A 417 12.75 -2.45 28.90
C ASP A 417 14.11 -1.73 28.89
N GLN A 418 14.13 -0.40 28.80
CA GLN A 418 15.36 0.39 28.91
C GLN A 418 15.97 0.29 30.31
N ILE A 419 15.16 0.36 31.36
CA ILE A 419 15.61 0.18 32.75
C ILE A 419 16.24 -1.21 32.91
N LEU A 420 15.53 -2.27 32.48
CA LEU A 420 16.05 -3.64 32.53
C LEU A 420 17.36 -3.81 31.75
N ALA A 421 17.49 -3.16 30.58
CA ALA A 421 18.71 -3.19 29.79
C ALA A 421 19.88 -2.48 30.51
N LYS A 422 19.64 -1.32 31.14
CA LYS A 422 20.64 -0.61 31.96
C LYS A 422 21.08 -1.46 33.15
N CYS A 423 20.14 -2.06 33.88
CA CYS A 423 20.41 -2.96 35.00
C CYS A 423 21.32 -4.13 34.60
N ARG A 424 21.07 -4.73 33.42
CA ARG A 424 21.92 -5.80 32.87
C ARG A 424 23.33 -5.33 32.50
N LYS A 425 23.47 -4.11 31.96
CA LYS A 425 24.75 -3.56 31.49
C LYS A 425 25.64 -3.05 32.63
N GLU A 426 25.06 -2.45 33.66
CA GLU A 426 25.76 -1.83 34.82
C GLU A 426 26.15 -2.85 35.91
N GLY A 427 26.42 -4.10 35.55
CA GLY A 427 26.90 -5.12 36.51
C GLY A 427 25.80 -5.86 37.28
N ARG A 428 24.61 -6.04 36.69
CA ARG A 428 23.46 -6.73 37.31
C ARG A 428 22.96 -6.05 38.58
N ARG A 429 22.92 -4.70 38.60
CA ARG A 429 22.21 -3.98 39.66
C ARG A 429 20.74 -4.39 39.69
N SER A 430 20.18 -4.58 40.87
CA SER A 430 18.73 -4.74 41.01
C SER A 430 18.05 -3.40 40.72
N PRO A 431 16.83 -3.41 40.12
CA PRO A 431 16.03 -2.21 39.99
C PRO A 431 15.75 -1.59 41.37
N THR A 432 15.68 -0.26 41.45
CA THR A 432 15.17 0.40 42.65
C THR A 432 13.69 0.04 42.87
N PRO A 433 13.13 0.21 44.08
CA PRO A 433 11.70 -0.07 44.32
C PRO A 433 10.75 0.66 43.36
N GLU A 434 11.09 1.90 42.98
CA GLU A 434 10.33 2.69 42.00
C GLU A 434 10.47 2.14 40.57
N GLU A 435 11.69 1.75 40.17
CA GLU A 435 11.95 1.10 38.88
C GLU A 435 11.21 -0.25 38.78
N GLN A 436 11.20 -1.02 39.88
CA GLN A 436 10.51 -2.31 39.96
C GLN A 436 8.99 -2.13 39.83
N ALA A 437 8.40 -1.14 40.52
CA ALA A 437 6.98 -0.85 40.39
C ALA A 437 6.56 -0.51 38.94
N LYS A 438 7.41 0.21 38.19
CA LYS A 438 7.19 0.48 36.76
C LYS A 438 7.28 -0.79 35.91
N ILE A 439 8.26 -1.65 36.19
CA ILE A 439 8.41 -2.94 35.49
C ILE A 439 7.19 -3.82 35.74
N ASP A 440 6.75 -3.95 36.99
CA ASP A 440 5.60 -4.78 37.36
C ASP A 440 4.30 -4.27 36.72
N ALA A 441 4.09 -2.95 36.71
CA ALA A 441 2.96 -2.34 36.01
C ALA A 441 3.00 -2.58 34.49
N ALA A 442 4.19 -2.51 33.88
CA ALA A 442 4.35 -2.80 32.46
C ALA A 442 4.09 -4.27 32.13
N GLU A 443 4.56 -5.21 32.97
CA GLU A 443 4.32 -6.64 32.77
C GLU A 443 2.83 -7.00 32.99
N ALA A 444 2.15 -6.38 33.94
CA ALA A 444 0.70 -6.55 34.10
C ALA A 444 -0.09 -6.14 32.85
N MET A 445 0.23 -4.97 32.26
CA MET A 445 -0.39 -4.53 31.00
C MET A 445 -0.02 -5.42 29.83
N ARG A 446 1.21 -5.95 29.77
CA ARG A 446 1.61 -6.90 28.72
C ARG A 446 0.72 -8.13 28.75
N GLU A 447 0.52 -8.71 29.94
CA GLU A 447 -0.25 -9.94 30.11
C GLU A 447 -1.72 -9.75 29.72
N GLU A 448 -2.30 -8.58 29.99
CA GLU A 448 -3.63 -8.21 29.54
C GLU A 448 -3.69 -7.98 28.02
N ILE A 449 -2.70 -7.27 27.46
CA ILE A 449 -2.69 -6.85 26.04
C ILE A 449 -2.57 -8.03 25.07
N ILE A 450 -1.89 -9.10 25.47
CA ILE A 450 -1.64 -10.26 24.61
C ILE A 450 -2.80 -11.26 24.56
N GLN A 451 -3.80 -11.12 25.44
CA GLN A 451 -4.96 -12.01 25.44
C GLN A 451 -5.86 -11.73 24.24
N VAL A 452 -6.44 -12.80 23.70
CA VAL A 452 -7.43 -12.74 22.62
C VAL A 452 -8.83 -12.97 23.16
N ASP A 453 -9.83 -12.56 22.40
CA ASP A 453 -11.23 -12.81 22.76
C ASP A 453 -11.50 -14.31 22.85
N SER A 454 -12.21 -14.71 23.90
CA SER A 454 -12.70 -16.07 24.12
C SER A 454 -14.21 -16.05 24.22
N PHE A 455 -14.87 -16.93 23.47
CA PHE A 455 -16.31 -17.05 23.45
C PHE A 455 -16.70 -18.43 23.97
N PRO A 456 -17.76 -18.54 24.79
CA PRO A 456 -18.28 -19.85 25.21
C PRO A 456 -18.68 -20.73 24.03
N LYS A 457 -19.15 -20.11 22.93
CA LYS A 457 -19.39 -20.74 21.63
C LYS A 457 -19.15 -19.75 20.48
N LEU A 458 -18.51 -20.17 19.40
CA LEU A 458 -18.26 -19.40 18.17
C LEU A 458 -19.49 -19.35 17.24
N MET A 459 -20.29 -20.42 17.18
CA MET A 459 -21.55 -20.50 16.41
C MET A 459 -22.61 -21.36 17.12
N GLY A 460 -23.89 -21.18 16.78
CA GLY A 460 -25.01 -21.89 17.43
C GLY A 460 -24.95 -23.43 17.39
N ASN A 461 -24.10 -24.02 16.55
CA ASN A 461 -23.91 -25.46 16.37
C ASN A 461 -22.43 -25.87 16.44
N GLU A 462 -21.68 -25.38 17.42
CA GLU A 462 -20.42 -26.06 17.77
C GLU A 462 -20.75 -27.50 18.18
N HIS A 463 -20.26 -28.47 17.40
CA HIS A 463 -20.30 -29.92 17.68
C HIS A 463 -21.55 -30.72 17.27
N ASN A 464 -22.14 -30.53 16.09
CA ASN A 464 -23.20 -31.45 15.63
C ASN A 464 -23.14 -31.89 14.16
N THR A 465 -21.98 -31.81 13.51
CA THR A 465 -21.82 -32.28 12.14
C THR A 465 -20.82 -33.43 12.03
N ALA A 466 -21.24 -34.50 11.36
CA ALA A 466 -20.53 -35.78 11.26
C ALA A 466 -19.10 -35.73 10.70
N TRP A 467 -18.73 -34.64 10.01
CA TRP A 467 -17.42 -34.45 9.37
C TRP A 467 -16.33 -33.86 10.29
N MET A 468 -16.66 -33.52 11.54
CA MET A 468 -15.73 -32.94 12.52
C MET A 468 -15.32 -33.91 13.64
N LYS A 469 -15.63 -35.21 13.54
CA LYS A 469 -15.08 -36.21 14.47
C LYS A 469 -13.59 -36.37 14.18
N PRO A 470 -12.66 -36.04 15.11
CA PRO A 470 -11.25 -36.28 14.90
C PRO A 470 -11.02 -37.79 14.90
N ASP A 471 -10.69 -38.32 13.75
CA ASP A 471 -10.28 -39.70 13.48
C ASP A 471 -8.85 -40.02 13.96
N TRP A 472 -8.15 -39.02 14.54
CA TRP A 472 -6.77 -39.11 15.00
C TRP A 472 -6.57 -38.73 16.48
N GLY A 473 -7.60 -38.86 17.32
CA GLY A 473 -7.47 -38.70 18.78
C GLY A 473 -6.59 -39.80 19.40
N VAL A 474 -5.64 -39.40 20.24
CA VAL A 474 -4.67 -40.27 20.97
C VAL A 474 -5.37 -41.27 21.91
N ASP A 475 -6.66 -41.08 22.20
CA ASP A 475 -7.49 -41.98 23.01
C ASP A 475 -8.13 -43.13 22.21
N ALA A 476 -7.95 -43.17 20.89
CA ALA A 476 -8.43 -44.25 20.03
C ALA A 476 -7.33 -45.29 19.74
N GLN A 477 -6.69 -45.81 20.79
CA GLN A 477 -6.02 -47.11 20.68
C GLN A 477 -7.11 -48.19 20.75
N PRO A 478 -7.38 -48.96 19.68
CA PRO A 478 -8.23 -50.13 19.81
C PRO A 478 -7.57 -51.07 20.81
N LYS A 479 -8.28 -51.45 21.88
CA LYS A 479 -7.85 -52.54 22.75
C LYS A 479 -7.67 -53.78 21.88
N VAL A 480 -6.43 -54.10 21.53
CA VAL A 480 -6.08 -55.36 20.90
C VAL A 480 -6.40 -56.44 21.92
N THR A 481 -7.49 -57.15 21.68
CA THR A 481 -7.86 -58.33 22.46
C THR A 481 -6.95 -59.44 21.94
N ILE A 482 -6.00 -59.88 22.75
CA ILE A 482 -5.16 -61.03 22.40
C ILE A 482 -6.02 -62.28 22.56
N GLU A 483 -6.56 -62.80 21.46
CA GLU A 483 -7.03 -64.18 21.41
C GLU A 483 -5.83 -65.12 21.33
N LYS A 484 -5.70 -66.00 22.32
CA LYS A 484 -4.79 -67.14 22.26
C LYS A 484 -5.31 -68.11 21.20
N ALA A 485 -4.62 -68.18 20.06
CA ALA A 485 -4.76 -69.30 19.14
C ALA A 485 -3.70 -70.36 19.46
N GLU A 486 -4.16 -71.55 19.81
CA GLU A 486 -3.35 -72.75 19.95
C GLU A 486 -2.82 -73.21 18.58
N GLY A 487 -1.50 -73.44 18.49
CA GLY A 487 -0.86 -74.49 17.70
C GLY A 487 -0.93 -74.43 16.16
N LYS A 488 0.20 -74.13 15.52
CA LYS A 488 1.03 -75.15 14.83
C LYS A 488 2.35 -74.55 14.34
N GLN A 489 3.44 -75.24 14.68
CA GLN A 489 4.77 -75.06 14.11
C GLN A 489 4.73 -75.21 12.59
N GLN A 490 5.41 -74.32 11.87
CA GLN A 490 6.15 -74.69 10.67
C GLN A 490 7.33 -73.73 10.46
N SER A 491 8.51 -74.33 10.46
CA SER A 491 9.82 -73.79 10.12
C SER A 491 9.91 -73.46 8.63
N SER A 492 10.54 -72.34 8.27
CA SER A 492 11.66 -72.34 7.31
C SER A 492 12.29 -70.95 7.17
N SER A 493 13.61 -70.96 7.25
CA SER A 493 14.60 -69.95 6.91
C SER A 493 14.51 -69.39 5.48
N ALA A 494 14.74 -68.08 5.34
CA ALA A 494 15.80 -67.48 4.52
C ALA A 494 15.96 -66.01 4.93
#